data_AF-A0A538Q878-F1
#
_entry.id   AF-A0A538Q878-F1
#
_cell.length_a   1.000
_cell.length_b   1.000
_cell.length_c   1.000
_cell.angle_alpha   90.00
_cell.angle_beta   90.00
_cell.angle_gamma   90.00
#
_symmetry.space_group_name_H-M   'P 1'
#
loop_
_entity.id
_entity.type
_entity.pdbx_description
1 polymer ?
#
loop_
_entity_poly.entity_id
_entity_poly.type
_entity_poly.pdbx_seq_one_letter_code
_entity_poly.pdbx_strand_id
1 'polypeptide(L)'
;MRHAALALMACLAGCSLTSSGSGECVNDSQCGEDVCAQGGECTARSNVRSVLVKWTIDGAAASLASCAPHPDLFVRFDGTDYGDTLKFAPVSCLEGQLTITTLPKRYRQVELGVEGGTGSAAPIDAATAQATFDLQ
;
A
#
# COMPACT_ATOMS: atom_id res chain seq x y z
N MET A 1 26.01 63.32 18.73
CA MET A 1 26.03 61.89 19.11
C MET A 1 24.61 61.37 18.86
N ARG A 2 24.29 60.90 17.64
CA ARG A 2 24.43 59.52 17.11
C ARG A 2 23.75 58.48 18.02
N HIS A 3 22.76 57.77 17.48
CA HIS A 3 22.43 56.32 17.57
C HIS A 3 20.93 56.16 17.19
N ALA A 4 20.59 56.06 15.90
CA ALA A 4 20.60 54.85 15.06
C ALA A 4 19.58 53.79 15.50
N ALA A 5 18.41 53.86 14.86
CA ALA A 5 17.38 52.81 14.85
C ALA A 5 17.84 51.64 13.98
N LEU A 6 17.60 50.40 14.42
CA LEU A 6 17.60 49.22 13.55
C LEU A 6 16.73 48.13 14.19
N ALA A 7 15.49 48.05 13.69
CA ALA A 7 14.59 46.94 13.93
C ALA A 7 14.99 45.79 13.01
N LEU A 8 15.60 44.73 13.57
CA LEU A 8 15.79 43.47 12.88
C LEU A 8 14.45 42.72 12.86
N MET A 9 13.70 42.91 11.78
CA MET A 9 12.55 42.08 11.44
C MET A 9 13.08 40.81 10.78
N ALA A 10 13.34 39.79 11.59
CA ALA A 10 13.70 38.47 11.12
C ALA A 10 12.47 37.84 10.45
N CYS A 11 12.42 37.93 9.11
CA CYS A 11 11.54 37.09 8.31
C CYS A 11 11.96 35.63 8.56
N LEU A 12 11.23 34.96 9.46
CA LEU A 12 11.15 33.51 9.50
C LEU A 12 10.56 33.10 8.15
N ALA A 13 11.43 32.85 7.18
CA ALA A 13 11.11 32.02 6.05
C ALA A 13 10.70 30.68 6.65
N GLY A 14 9.40 30.48 6.81
CA GLY A 14 8.84 29.15 6.95
C GLY A 14 9.30 28.40 5.71
N CYS A 15 10.29 27.53 5.88
CA CYS A 15 10.51 26.45 4.96
C CYS A 15 9.23 25.61 5.00
N SER A 16 8.25 25.99 4.20
CA SER A 16 7.30 25.05 3.65
C SER A 16 8.17 24.08 2.87
N LEU A 17 8.58 23.00 3.55
CA LEU A 17 9.01 21.78 2.91
C LEU A 17 7.78 21.24 2.18
N THR A 18 7.40 21.91 1.09
CA THR A 18 6.53 21.36 0.08
C THR A 18 7.37 20.27 -0.57
N SER A 19 7.40 19.11 0.08
CA SER A 19 8.06 17.90 -0.41
C SER A 19 7.26 17.42 -1.61
N SER A 20 7.50 18.06 -2.75
CA SER A 20 7.01 17.61 -4.03
C SER A 20 7.77 16.33 -4.40
N GLY A 21 7.20 15.17 -4.06
CA GLY A 21 7.31 13.99 -4.92
C GLY A 21 7.93 12.70 -4.36
N SER A 22 8.35 12.60 -3.10
CA SER A 22 8.83 11.30 -2.56
C SER A 22 8.83 11.23 -1.03
N GLY A 23 7.89 11.89 -0.38
CA GLY A 23 7.77 11.85 1.08
C GLY A 23 7.11 10.55 1.53
N GLU A 24 7.77 9.84 2.44
CA GLU A 24 7.10 8.82 3.25
C GLU A 24 5.97 9.49 4.06
N CYS A 25 4.82 8.85 4.15
CA CYS A 25 3.64 9.32 4.85
C CYS A 25 3.00 8.19 5.67
N VAL A 26 2.25 8.57 6.70
CA VAL A 26 1.40 7.67 7.49
C VAL A 26 -0.08 8.06 7.41
N ASN A 27 -0.40 9.27 6.96
CA ASN A 27 -1.78 9.73 6.74
C ASN A 27 -1.85 10.88 5.72
N ASP A 28 -3.06 11.16 5.21
CA ASP A 28 -3.34 12.15 4.16
C ASP A 28 -2.89 13.58 4.53
N SER A 29 -2.89 13.96 5.82
CA SER A 29 -2.53 15.33 6.22
C SER A 29 -1.06 15.70 5.89
N GLN A 30 -0.21 14.70 5.67
CA GLN A 30 1.19 14.88 5.29
C GLN A 30 1.39 15.05 3.78
N CYS A 31 0.34 14.86 2.98
CA CYS A 31 0.40 14.83 1.52
C CYS A 31 -0.23 16.04 0.83
N GLY A 32 -0.67 17.06 1.58
CA GLY A 32 -1.32 18.24 1.00
C GLY A 32 -2.63 17.89 0.30
N GLU A 33 -2.67 18.00 -1.03
CA GLU A 33 -3.85 17.66 -1.85
C GLU A 33 -3.91 16.17 -2.26
N ASP A 34 -2.81 15.44 -2.07
CA ASP A 34 -2.68 14.02 -2.39
C ASP A 34 -3.20 13.13 -1.25
N VAL A 35 -3.19 11.81 -1.47
CA VAL A 35 -3.49 10.81 -0.43
C VAL A 35 -2.24 10.05 -0.03
N CYS A 36 -2.21 9.61 1.22
CA CYS A 36 -1.20 8.66 1.65
C CYS A 36 -1.58 7.26 1.17
N ALA A 37 -0.88 6.77 0.16
CA ALA A 37 -1.05 5.41 -0.33
C ALA A 37 -0.64 4.40 0.74
N GLN A 38 -1.18 3.19 0.67
CA GLN A 38 -0.95 2.18 1.71
C GLN A 38 0.53 1.76 1.84
N GLY A 39 1.35 2.00 0.80
CA GLY A 39 2.80 1.82 0.84
C GLY A 39 3.58 3.00 1.46
N GLY A 40 2.88 3.98 2.02
CA GLY A 40 3.48 5.16 2.64
C GLY A 40 3.95 6.23 1.66
N GLU A 41 3.52 6.22 0.41
CA GLU A 41 3.86 7.28 -0.55
C GLU A 41 2.69 8.25 -0.76
N CYS A 42 2.98 9.55 -0.84
CA CYS A 42 1.97 10.52 -1.27
C CYS A 42 1.70 10.35 -2.78
N THR A 43 0.45 10.07 -3.12
CA THR A 43 0.01 9.83 -4.51
C THR A 43 -1.28 10.60 -4.77
N ALA A 44 -1.41 11.16 -5.98
CA ALA A 44 -2.66 11.79 -6.41
C ALA A 44 -3.86 10.84 -6.22
N ARG A 45 -4.97 11.37 -5.70
CA ARG A 45 -6.19 10.58 -5.45
C ARG A 45 -6.72 9.88 -6.71
N SER A 46 -6.50 10.48 -7.88
CA SER A 46 -6.83 9.90 -9.19
C SER A 46 -5.95 8.70 -9.58
N ASN A 47 -4.80 8.54 -8.94
CA ASN A 47 -3.78 7.52 -9.20
C ASN A 47 -3.78 6.37 -8.18
N VAL A 48 -4.71 6.34 -7.23
CA VAL A 48 -4.94 5.17 -6.36
C VAL A 48 -6.29 4.51 -6.68
N ARG A 49 -6.47 3.28 -6.20
CA ARG A 49 -7.73 2.55 -6.23
C ARG A 49 -7.86 1.63 -5.01
N SER A 50 -9.10 1.31 -4.65
CA SER A 50 -9.37 0.20 -3.74
C SER A 50 -9.20 -1.12 -4.47
N VAL A 51 -8.60 -2.13 -3.84
CA VAL A 51 -8.46 -3.50 -4.35
C VAL A 51 -8.86 -4.50 -3.28
N LEU A 52 -9.66 -5.49 -3.68
CA LEU A 52 -10.01 -6.64 -2.85
C LEU A 52 -9.26 -7.89 -3.32
N VAL A 53 -8.42 -8.44 -2.46
CA VAL A 53 -7.78 -9.74 -2.65
C VAL A 53 -8.63 -10.78 -1.93
N LYS A 54 -9.00 -11.87 -2.59
CA LYS A 54 -9.80 -12.96 -2.01
C LYS A 54 -9.08 -14.28 -2.17
N TRP A 55 -9.26 -15.18 -1.22
CA TRP A 55 -8.75 -16.54 -1.34
C TRP A 55 -9.68 -17.59 -0.74
N THR A 56 -9.62 -18.76 -1.33
CA THR A 56 -10.16 -20.02 -0.81
C THR A 56 -9.02 -21.00 -0.55
N ILE A 57 -9.35 -22.13 0.10
CA ILE A 57 -8.44 -23.25 0.29
C ILE A 57 -9.18 -24.49 -0.20
N ASP A 58 -8.62 -25.17 -1.20
CA ASP A 58 -9.23 -26.30 -1.91
C ASP A 58 -10.67 -26.02 -2.39
N GLY A 59 -10.90 -24.82 -2.92
CA GLY A 59 -12.20 -24.35 -3.39
C GLY A 59 -13.21 -24.03 -2.28
N ALA A 60 -12.84 -24.17 -1.01
CA ALA A 60 -13.69 -23.89 0.14
C ALA A 60 -13.28 -22.60 0.86
N ALA A 61 -14.21 -22.02 1.63
CA ALA A 61 -13.89 -20.89 2.48
C ALA A 61 -12.81 -21.27 3.51
N ALA A 62 -11.89 -20.34 3.77
CA ALA A 62 -10.84 -20.52 4.77
C ALA A 62 -11.44 -20.84 6.15
N SER A 63 -10.81 -21.77 6.85
CA SER A 63 -11.22 -22.24 8.19
C SER A 63 -9.99 -22.48 9.05
N LEU A 64 -10.17 -22.65 10.36
CA LEU A 64 -9.05 -22.97 11.25
C LEU A 64 -8.30 -24.23 10.82
N ALA A 65 -9.03 -25.26 10.36
CA ALA A 65 -8.43 -26.50 9.91
C ALA A 65 -7.67 -26.34 8.59
N SER A 66 -8.28 -25.67 7.60
CA SER A 66 -7.65 -25.48 6.29
C SER A 66 -6.54 -24.43 6.30
N CYS A 67 -6.53 -23.50 7.26
CA CYS A 67 -5.45 -22.51 7.43
C CYS A 67 -4.24 -23.01 8.23
N ALA A 68 -4.35 -24.11 8.97
CA ALA A 68 -3.25 -24.65 9.77
C ALA A 68 -1.95 -24.89 8.96
N PRO A 69 -2.00 -25.33 7.68
CA PRO A 69 -0.82 -25.46 6.82
C PRO A 69 -0.23 -24.13 6.31
N HIS A 70 -0.92 -23.00 6.49
CA HIS A 70 -0.55 -21.68 5.96
C HIS A 70 -0.40 -20.64 7.08
N PRO A 71 0.49 -20.85 8.07
CA PRO A 71 0.60 -19.98 9.25
C PRO A 71 1.11 -18.57 8.91
N ASP A 72 1.93 -18.45 7.86
CA ASP A 72 2.64 -17.23 7.48
C ASP A 72 2.25 -16.78 6.06
N LEU A 73 0.94 -16.59 5.83
CA LEU A 73 0.41 -16.14 4.55
C LEU A 73 0.86 -14.69 4.28
N PHE A 74 1.25 -14.37 3.04
CA PHE A 74 1.56 -13.02 2.59
C PHE A 74 0.75 -12.66 1.35
N VAL A 75 0.53 -11.36 1.19
CA VAL A 75 0.02 -10.75 -0.05
C VAL A 75 1.06 -9.76 -0.55
N ARG A 76 1.57 -9.95 -1.76
CA ARG A 76 2.50 -9.02 -2.42
C ARG A 76 1.84 -8.42 -3.65
N PHE A 77 1.97 -7.12 -3.84
CA PHE A 77 1.57 -6.43 -5.05
C PHE A 77 2.81 -6.14 -5.87
N ASP A 78 2.76 -6.43 -7.16
CA ASP A 78 3.85 -6.16 -8.10
C ASP A 78 3.44 -5.05 -9.08
N GLY A 79 4.31 -4.05 -9.20
CA GLY A 79 4.21 -2.89 -10.06
C GLY A 79 4.60 -3.18 -11.51
N THR A 80 4.55 -2.13 -12.34
CA THR A 80 5.03 -2.19 -13.73
C THR A 80 6.55 -2.18 -13.82
N ASP A 81 7.22 -1.59 -12.83
CA ASP A 81 8.67 -1.44 -12.81
C ASP A 81 9.32 -2.59 -12.02
N TYR A 82 10.50 -3.02 -12.46
CA TYR A 82 11.23 -4.09 -11.80
C TYR A 82 11.60 -3.70 -10.36
N GLY A 83 11.21 -4.53 -9.40
CA GLY A 83 11.45 -4.29 -7.97
C GLY A 83 10.42 -3.38 -7.30
N ASP A 84 9.41 -2.88 -8.03
CA ASP A 84 8.30 -2.13 -7.45
C ASP A 84 7.32 -3.09 -6.78
N THR A 85 7.50 -3.32 -5.47
CA THR A 85 6.72 -4.30 -4.72
C THR A 85 6.20 -3.72 -3.41
N LEU A 86 4.97 -4.08 -3.06
CA LEU A 86 4.35 -3.79 -1.77
C LEU A 86 3.89 -5.09 -1.13
N LYS A 87 4.47 -5.45 0.02
CA LYS A 87 4.21 -6.74 0.70
C LYS A 87 3.50 -6.52 2.04
N PHE A 88 2.47 -7.33 2.27
CA PHE A 88 1.76 -7.45 3.53
C PHE A 88 2.00 -8.85 4.09
N ALA A 89 2.63 -8.93 5.26
CA ALA A 89 2.92 -10.18 5.94
C ALA A 89 3.09 -9.94 7.47
N PRO A 90 2.58 -10.84 8.33
CA PRO A 90 1.65 -11.92 8.00
C PRO A 90 0.23 -11.39 7.74
N VAL A 91 -0.50 -12.05 6.85
CA VAL A 91 -1.94 -11.83 6.62
C VAL A 91 -2.71 -12.99 7.24
N SER A 92 -3.82 -12.69 7.91
CA SER A 92 -4.63 -13.73 8.54
C SER A 92 -5.31 -14.60 7.50
N CYS A 93 -4.90 -15.87 7.39
CA CYS A 93 -5.51 -16.82 6.46
C CYS A 93 -7.05 -16.95 6.65
N LEU A 94 -7.52 -16.89 7.89
CA LEU A 94 -8.94 -17.04 8.26
C LEU A 94 -9.85 -15.97 7.68
N GLU A 95 -9.31 -14.78 7.39
CA GLU A 95 -10.12 -13.69 6.85
C GLU A 95 -10.63 -14.04 5.44
N GLY A 96 -9.92 -14.87 4.68
CA GLY A 96 -10.29 -15.24 3.31
C GLY A 96 -10.22 -14.07 2.31
N GLN A 97 -9.81 -12.89 2.78
CA GLN A 97 -9.72 -11.68 1.98
C GLN A 97 -8.88 -10.60 2.65
N LEU A 98 -8.32 -9.70 1.84
CA LEU A 98 -7.63 -8.48 2.26
C LEU A 98 -8.09 -7.32 1.38
N THR A 99 -8.45 -6.19 1.98
CA THR A 99 -8.82 -4.97 1.25
C THR A 99 -7.74 -3.90 1.40
N ILE A 100 -7.24 -3.38 0.29
CA ILE A 100 -6.31 -2.24 0.24
C ILE A 100 -7.05 -1.06 -0.34
N THR A 101 -7.22 0.03 0.41
CA THR A 101 -8.10 1.13 0.01
C THR A 101 -7.41 2.17 -0.88
N THR A 102 -6.10 2.34 -0.71
CA THR A 102 -5.29 3.34 -1.42
C THR A 102 -4.11 2.68 -2.14
N LEU A 103 -4.38 1.65 -2.96
CA LEU A 103 -3.35 1.00 -3.78
C LEU A 103 -3.02 1.84 -5.01
N PRO A 104 -1.76 2.24 -5.24
CA PRO A 104 -1.35 2.92 -6.47
C PRO A 104 -1.71 2.14 -7.73
N LYS A 105 -2.17 2.84 -8.77
CA LYS A 105 -2.61 2.24 -10.03
C LYS A 105 -1.48 1.52 -10.79
N ARG A 106 -0.21 1.82 -10.49
CA ARG A 106 0.97 1.14 -11.05
C ARG A 106 1.08 -0.34 -10.65
N TYR A 107 0.53 -0.74 -9.49
CA TYR A 107 0.43 -2.15 -9.10
C TYR A 107 -0.61 -2.86 -9.96
N ARG A 108 -0.22 -3.92 -10.68
CA ARG A 108 -1.07 -4.63 -11.65
C ARG A 108 -1.32 -6.08 -11.29
N GLN A 109 -0.44 -6.69 -10.51
CA GLN A 109 -0.48 -8.10 -10.14
C GLN A 109 -0.46 -8.24 -8.63
N VAL A 110 -1.08 -9.32 -8.15
CA VAL A 110 -1.03 -9.76 -6.76
C VAL A 110 -0.38 -11.15 -6.74
N GLU A 111 0.50 -11.39 -5.79
CA GLU A 111 0.97 -12.71 -5.40
C GLU A 111 0.43 -13.04 -4.01
N LEU A 112 -0.13 -14.23 -3.87
CA LEU A 112 -0.54 -14.83 -2.61
C LEU A 112 0.32 -16.06 -2.36
N GLY A 113 0.96 -16.15 -1.19
CA GLY A 113 1.82 -17.27 -0.86
C GLY A 113 2.06 -17.42 0.63
N VAL A 114 2.85 -18.42 1.00
CA VAL A 114 3.32 -18.65 2.38
C VAL A 114 4.82 -18.36 2.43
N GLU A 115 5.29 -17.70 3.49
CA GLU A 115 6.73 -17.42 3.66
C GLU A 115 7.58 -18.70 3.54
N GLY A 116 8.66 -18.62 2.76
CA GLY A 116 9.52 -19.78 2.46
C GLY A 116 8.94 -20.80 1.48
N GLY A 117 7.70 -20.61 1.00
CA GLY A 117 7.03 -21.44 0.01
C GLY A 117 6.98 -20.81 -1.39
N THR A 118 6.19 -21.43 -2.28
CA THR A 118 5.86 -20.88 -3.60
C THR A 118 4.57 -20.05 -3.50
N GLY A 119 4.55 -18.87 -4.11
CA GLY A 119 3.35 -18.05 -4.26
C GLY A 119 2.64 -18.31 -5.59
N SER A 120 1.35 -18.02 -5.64
CA SER A 120 0.55 -17.93 -6.86
C SER A 120 0.32 -16.47 -7.21
N ALA A 121 0.48 -16.12 -8.49
CA ALA A 121 0.28 -14.77 -8.98
C ALA A 121 -0.98 -14.66 -9.84
N ALA A 122 -1.74 -13.58 -9.67
CA ALA A 122 -2.92 -13.27 -10.48
C ALA A 122 -3.00 -11.77 -10.77
N PRO A 123 -3.50 -11.36 -11.96
CA PRO A 123 -3.72 -9.96 -12.27
C PRO A 123 -4.85 -9.38 -11.42
N ILE A 124 -4.81 -8.06 -11.20
CA ILE A 124 -5.93 -7.32 -10.62
C ILE A 124 -6.93 -7.03 -11.74
N ASP A 125 -8.12 -7.61 -11.66
CA ASP A 125 -9.20 -7.40 -12.61
C ASP A 125 -9.57 -5.91 -12.68
N ALA A 126 -9.54 -5.33 -13.88
CA ALA A 126 -9.73 -3.90 -14.07
C ALA A 126 -11.19 -3.44 -13.90
N ALA A 127 -12.17 -4.34 -14.08
CA ALA A 127 -13.59 -4.03 -13.99
C ALA A 127 -14.10 -4.08 -12.55
N THR A 128 -13.59 -5.02 -11.76
CA THR A 128 -14.04 -5.30 -10.39
C THR A 128 -13.06 -4.83 -9.32
N ALA A 129 -11.81 -4.52 -9.72
CA ALA A 129 -10.69 -4.23 -8.82
C ALA A 129 -10.41 -5.38 -7.83
N GLN A 130 -10.45 -6.63 -8.31
CA GLN A 130 -10.24 -7.81 -7.48
C GLN A 130 -9.11 -8.71 -8.00
N ALA A 131 -8.47 -9.43 -7.09
CA ALA A 131 -7.64 -10.60 -7.40
C ALA A 131 -8.16 -11.78 -6.56
N THR A 132 -8.35 -12.94 -7.18
CA THR A 132 -8.89 -14.14 -6.52
C THR A 132 -7.92 -15.31 -6.66
N PHE A 133 -7.75 -16.04 -5.58
CA PHE A 133 -6.85 -17.18 -5.48
C PHE A 133 -7.59 -18.39 -4.90
N ASP A 134 -7.06 -19.56 -5.21
CA ASP A 134 -7.40 -20.80 -4.52
C ASP A 134 -6.10 -21.47 -4.09
N LEU A 135 -5.87 -21.55 -2.78
CA LEU A 135 -4.71 -22.20 -2.20
C LEU A 135 -4.94 -23.71 -2.16
N GLN A 136 -3.85 -24.47 -2.30
CA GLN A 136 -3.80 -25.93 -2.22
C GLN A 136 -2.85 -26.33 -1.08
#